data_AF-A0A212CN73-F1
#
_entry.id   AF-A0A212CN73-F1
#
_cell.length_a   1.000
_cell.length_b   1.000
_cell.length_c   1.000
_cell.angle_alpha   90.00
_cell.angle_beta   90.00
_cell.angle_gamma   90.00
#
_symmetry.space_group_name_H-M   'P 1'
#
loop_
_entity.id
_entity.type
_entity.pdbx_description
1 polymer ?
#
loop_
_entity_poly.entity_id
_entity_poly.type
_entity_poly.pdbx_seq_one_letter_code
_entity_poly.pdbx_strand_id
1 'polypeptide(L)'
;MLSKLARLQTVAGLGRGVHSSVASATSVATKKTVQGPPSSDYIFERESKYGAHNYHPLPVALERGKGIYVWDVEGRKYFDFLSAYSAVNQGHCHPKIVDALKSQVDKLTLTSRAFYNNVLGEYEEYVTKLFNYHKVLPMNTGVEAGETACKLARKWGYTVKGIPKYKAKIVFAGSAAGHEPAEADGGWQRALQDPNVAAFMVEPIQGEAGVVVPDPGYLVGVRELCTQHQVLFIADEIQTGLARTGRWLAIDHENVRPDIVLLGKALSGGLYPVLEEENLAENAEKMGIILRNELMKLPSDVVTTVRGKGLLNAIVIRETKDCDAWKVCLRLRDNGLLAKPTHGDIIRFAPPLVIKEDEILEAVEIINKTILSF
;
A
#
# COMPACT_ATOMS: atom_id res chain seq x y z
N MET A 1 23.40 -40.37 -62.36
CA MET A 1 22.08 -41.02 -62.47
C MET A 1 21.09 -40.09 -61.79
N LEU A 2 20.44 -39.19 -62.53
CA LEU A 2 19.06 -39.33 -63.06
C LEU A 2 18.05 -39.56 -61.91
N SER A 3 17.01 -38.76 -61.68
CA SER A 3 16.37 -37.73 -62.50
C SER A 3 15.31 -36.92 -61.70
N LYS A 4 15.24 -35.62 -62.01
CA LYS A 4 14.09 -34.69 -62.14
C LYS A 4 12.69 -35.19 -61.71
N LEU A 5 11.90 -34.30 -61.07
CA LEU A 5 10.79 -33.59 -61.75
C LEU A 5 10.17 -32.46 -60.89
N ALA A 6 10.16 -31.26 -61.46
CA ALA A 6 9.38 -30.11 -61.05
C ALA A 6 7.99 -30.13 -61.72
N ARG A 7 6.99 -29.49 -61.11
CA ARG A 7 5.76 -29.06 -61.80
C ARG A 7 5.47 -27.59 -61.52
N LEU A 8 5.70 -26.77 -62.56
CA LEU A 8 5.00 -25.51 -62.82
C LEU A 8 3.58 -25.81 -63.31
N GLN A 9 2.61 -24.98 -62.93
CA GLN A 9 1.43 -24.62 -63.73
C GLN A 9 1.02 -23.20 -63.28
N THR A 10 1.39 -22.17 -64.05
CA THR A 10 0.65 -21.47 -65.13
C THR A 10 -0.13 -20.26 -64.63
N VAL A 11 0.43 -19.10 -64.99
CA VAL A 11 -0.18 -17.77 -65.00
C VAL A 11 -1.18 -17.69 -66.15
N ALA A 12 -2.38 -17.19 -65.89
CA ALA A 12 -3.29 -16.69 -66.91
C ALA A 12 -3.60 -15.22 -66.60
N GLY A 13 -3.34 -14.35 -67.56
CA GLY A 13 -3.61 -12.91 -67.48
C GLY A 13 -4.79 -12.48 -68.33
N LEU A 14 -5.27 -11.28 -67.97
CA LEU A 14 -6.02 -10.26 -68.72
C LEU A 14 -7.55 -10.39 -68.84
N GLY A 15 -8.21 -9.41 -68.21
CA GLY A 15 -9.50 -8.87 -68.60
C GLY A 15 -9.71 -7.50 -67.94
N ARG A 16 -9.39 -6.41 -68.66
CA ARG A 16 -9.78 -5.05 -68.28
C ARG A 16 -11.29 -4.90 -68.52
N GLY A 17 -12.06 -4.78 -67.45
CA GLY A 17 -13.45 -4.34 -67.48
C GLY A 17 -13.59 -3.01 -66.75
N VAL A 18 -13.80 -1.93 -67.52
CA VAL A 18 -14.24 -0.65 -66.99
C VAL A 18 -15.73 -0.77 -66.68
N HIS A 19 -16.11 -0.66 -65.41
CA HIS A 19 -17.47 -0.30 -65.05
C HIS A 19 -17.46 0.74 -63.95
N SER A 20 -17.85 1.95 -64.35
CA SER A 20 -18.36 3.00 -63.49
C SER A 20 -19.64 2.52 -62.80
N SER A 21 -19.70 2.64 -61.48
CA SER A 21 -20.95 2.96 -60.81
C SER A 21 -20.68 3.70 -59.51
N VAL A 22 -21.30 4.87 -59.43
CA VAL A 22 -21.38 5.75 -58.28
C VAL A 22 -22.11 4.99 -57.18
N ALA A 23 -21.44 4.77 -56.05
CA ALA A 23 -22.08 4.36 -54.81
C ALA A 23 -21.76 5.42 -53.75
N SER A 24 -22.74 6.32 -53.59
CA SER A 24 -23.13 7.03 -52.38
C SER A 24 -22.13 6.93 -51.21
N ALA A 25 -21.39 8.01 -50.97
CA ALA A 25 -20.76 8.27 -49.69
C ALA A 25 -21.86 8.46 -48.63
N THR A 26 -22.39 7.36 -48.11
CA THR A 26 -23.20 7.40 -46.89
C THR A 26 -22.27 7.75 -45.75
N SER A 27 -22.58 8.89 -45.14
CA SER A 27 -21.87 9.53 -44.05
C SER A 27 -21.28 8.52 -43.07
N VAL A 28 -19.96 8.56 -42.91
CA VAL A 28 -19.34 8.13 -41.66
C VAL A 28 -19.95 9.04 -40.61
N ALA A 29 -20.93 8.51 -39.88
CA ALA A 29 -21.47 9.16 -38.71
C ALA A 29 -20.29 9.38 -37.77
N THR A 30 -19.80 10.62 -37.73
CA THR A 30 -18.94 11.12 -36.67
C THR A 30 -19.69 10.83 -35.37
N LYS A 31 -19.30 9.76 -34.68
CA LYS A 31 -19.71 9.55 -33.29
C LYS A 31 -19.39 10.85 -32.59
N LYS A 32 -20.44 11.56 -32.15
CA LYS A 32 -20.31 12.73 -31.29
C LYS A 32 -19.27 12.37 -30.24
N THR A 33 -18.13 13.05 -30.26
CA THR A 33 -17.27 13.16 -29.10
C THR A 33 -18.18 13.58 -27.96
N VAL A 34 -18.41 12.68 -27.00
CA VAL A 34 -19.21 12.97 -25.81
C VAL A 34 -18.56 14.20 -25.17
N GLN A 35 -19.21 15.35 -25.30
CA GLN A 35 -18.76 16.59 -24.69
C GLN A 35 -19.17 16.51 -23.22
N GLY A 36 -18.20 16.24 -22.35
CA GLY A 36 -18.34 16.12 -20.90
C GLY A 36 -17.27 15.17 -20.35
N PRO A 37 -16.90 15.28 -19.07
CA PRO A 37 -16.07 14.26 -18.43
C PRO A 37 -16.75 12.88 -18.53
N PRO A 38 -15.97 11.79 -18.70
CA PRO A 38 -16.51 10.44 -18.81
C PRO A 38 -17.27 10.04 -17.54
N SER A 39 -18.45 9.42 -17.68
CA SER A 39 -19.18 8.84 -16.54
C SER A 39 -18.45 7.66 -15.92
N SER A 40 -18.75 7.36 -14.65
CA SER A 40 -18.25 6.20 -13.92
C SER A 40 -18.46 4.89 -14.71
N ASP A 41 -19.67 4.64 -15.23
CA ASP A 41 -19.96 3.42 -15.99
C ASP A 41 -19.07 3.27 -17.23
N TYR A 42 -18.85 4.37 -17.95
CA TYR A 42 -17.98 4.36 -19.12
C TYR A 42 -16.51 4.08 -18.76
N ILE A 43 -16.05 4.56 -17.60
CA ILE A 43 -14.70 4.27 -17.08
C ILE A 43 -14.59 2.79 -16.70
N PHE A 44 -15.57 2.25 -15.98
CA PHE A 44 -15.60 0.85 -15.56
C PHE A 44 -15.61 -0.10 -16.77
N GLU A 45 -16.45 0.18 -17.77
CA GLU A 45 -16.51 -0.61 -19.01
C GLU A 45 -15.20 -0.56 -19.78
N ARG A 46 -14.57 0.62 -19.84
CA ARG A 46 -13.28 0.79 -20.52
C ARG A 46 -12.17 0.02 -19.80
N GLU A 47 -12.11 0.08 -18.47
CA GLU A 47 -11.15 -0.70 -17.68
C GLU A 47 -11.40 -2.20 -17.83
N SER A 48 -12.66 -2.64 -17.77
CA SER A 48 -13.03 -4.04 -18.01
C SER A 48 -12.60 -4.53 -19.39
N LYS A 49 -12.70 -3.68 -20.42
CA LYS A 49 -12.34 -4.04 -21.79
C LYS A 49 -10.82 -4.11 -22.03
N TYR A 50 -10.05 -3.19 -21.46
CA TYR A 50 -8.63 -3.00 -21.83
C TYR A 50 -7.64 -3.32 -20.70
N GLY A 51 -8.08 -3.38 -19.44
CA GLY A 51 -7.28 -3.70 -18.26
C GLY A 51 -7.31 -5.19 -17.91
N ALA A 52 -6.28 -5.66 -17.20
CA ALA A 52 -6.26 -7.01 -16.64
C ALA A 52 -7.19 -7.10 -15.42
N HIS A 53 -7.86 -8.25 -15.24
CA HIS A 53 -8.85 -8.45 -14.15
C HIS A 53 -8.21 -9.04 -12.89
N ASN A 54 -7.17 -8.38 -12.37
CA ASN A 54 -6.45 -8.81 -11.16
C ASN A 54 -6.85 -8.03 -9.89
N TYR A 55 -7.76 -7.06 -10.01
CA TYR A 55 -8.34 -6.32 -8.89
C TYR A 55 -9.86 -6.42 -8.91
N HIS A 56 -10.45 -6.28 -7.72
CA HIS A 56 -11.90 -6.04 -7.53
C HIS A 56 -12.07 -4.70 -6.80
N PRO A 57 -12.10 -3.58 -7.54
CA PRO A 57 -12.23 -2.24 -6.95
C PRO A 57 -13.64 -1.98 -6.42
N LEU A 58 -13.76 -1.07 -5.43
CA LEU A 58 -15.06 -0.48 -5.10
C LEU A 58 -15.56 0.30 -6.32
N PRO A 59 -16.87 0.26 -6.69
CA PRO A 59 -17.36 0.94 -7.89
C PRO A 59 -17.45 2.45 -7.65
N VAL A 60 -16.34 3.16 -7.83
CA VAL A 60 -16.23 4.62 -7.75
C VAL A 60 -15.07 5.06 -8.67
N ALA A 61 -15.32 5.99 -9.59
CA ALA A 61 -14.30 6.49 -10.49
C ALA A 61 -13.78 7.85 -9.99
N LEU A 62 -12.64 7.86 -9.32
CA LEU A 62 -12.03 9.07 -8.74
C LEU A 62 -11.30 9.90 -9.80
N GLU A 63 -11.47 11.23 -9.76
CA GLU A 63 -10.80 12.18 -10.65
C GLU A 63 -9.85 13.13 -9.91
N ARG A 64 -10.16 13.50 -8.67
CA ARG A 64 -9.41 14.52 -7.93
C ARG A 64 -9.22 14.15 -6.47
N GLY A 65 -8.05 14.45 -5.91
CA GLY A 65 -7.77 14.37 -4.48
C GLY A 65 -7.25 15.70 -3.91
N LYS A 66 -7.58 16.00 -2.65
CA LYS A 66 -6.99 17.11 -1.89
C LYS A 66 -7.11 16.85 -0.39
N GLY A 67 -5.98 16.81 0.31
CA GLY A 67 -5.94 16.55 1.75
C GLY A 67 -6.56 15.20 2.08
N ILE A 68 -7.59 15.18 2.92
CA ILE A 68 -8.31 13.96 3.32
C ILE A 68 -9.43 13.53 2.37
N TYR A 69 -9.69 14.31 1.32
CA TYR A 69 -10.85 14.15 0.46
C TYR A 69 -10.47 13.74 -0.96
N VAL A 70 -11.36 12.98 -1.58
CA VAL A 70 -11.36 12.67 -3.01
C VAL A 70 -12.71 12.97 -3.63
N TRP A 71 -12.74 13.18 -4.95
CA TRP A 71 -13.95 13.44 -5.72
C TRP A 71 -14.04 12.48 -6.90
N ASP A 72 -15.25 11.94 -7.13
CA ASP A 72 -15.53 11.16 -8.33
C ASP A 72 -15.75 12.05 -9.56
N VAL A 73 -15.83 11.42 -10.73
CA VAL A 73 -16.06 12.08 -12.03
C VAL A 73 -17.46 12.70 -12.16
N GLU A 74 -18.39 12.32 -11.27
CA GLU A 74 -19.69 12.96 -11.11
C GLU A 74 -19.65 14.15 -10.11
N GLY A 75 -18.50 14.44 -9.51
CA GLY A 75 -18.29 15.54 -8.57
C GLY A 75 -18.68 15.25 -7.12
N ARG A 76 -19.06 14.02 -6.77
CA ARG A 76 -19.34 13.63 -5.37
C ARG A 76 -18.04 13.61 -4.58
N LYS A 77 -18.09 14.17 -3.37
CA LYS A 77 -16.98 14.27 -2.43
C LYS A 77 -17.00 13.09 -1.46
N TYR A 78 -15.83 12.55 -1.15
CA TYR A 78 -15.67 11.47 -0.17
C TYR A 78 -14.52 11.74 0.78
N PHE A 79 -14.65 11.32 2.03
CA PHE A 79 -13.50 11.04 2.89
C PHE A 79 -12.74 9.82 2.35
N ASP A 80 -11.42 9.92 2.21
CA ASP A 80 -10.56 8.78 1.91
C ASP A 80 -10.07 8.14 3.21
N PHE A 81 -10.57 6.95 3.53
CA PHE A 81 -10.17 6.16 4.69
C PHE A 81 -9.30 4.95 4.31
N LEU A 82 -8.72 4.95 3.11
CA LEU A 82 -7.74 3.97 2.66
C LEU A 82 -6.34 4.58 2.51
N SER A 83 -6.25 5.85 2.09
CA SER A 83 -5.00 6.59 1.85
C SER A 83 -4.02 5.85 0.96
N ALA A 84 -4.53 5.17 -0.07
CA ALA A 84 -3.79 4.22 -0.90
C ALA A 84 -2.90 3.28 -0.06
N TYR A 85 -3.50 2.64 0.95
CA TYR A 85 -2.85 1.71 1.87
C TYR A 85 -1.75 2.35 2.74
N SER A 86 -1.95 3.59 3.19
CA SER A 86 -0.99 4.44 3.92
C SER A 86 0.15 5.01 3.07
N ALA A 87 -0.04 5.15 1.76
CA ALA A 87 0.90 5.89 0.90
C ALA A 87 0.65 7.40 0.90
N VAL A 88 -0.55 7.84 1.24
CA VAL A 88 -0.96 9.24 1.23
C VAL A 88 -1.10 9.76 2.66
N ASN A 89 -0.11 9.49 3.52
CA ASN A 89 -0.13 9.94 4.92
C ASN A 89 -0.24 11.48 5.01
N GLN A 90 0.38 12.19 4.08
CA GLN A 90 0.48 13.64 4.03
C GLN A 90 -0.76 14.32 3.41
N GLY A 91 -1.73 13.54 2.96
CA GLY A 91 -2.90 14.04 2.23
C GLY A 91 -2.66 14.17 0.72
N HIS A 92 -3.75 14.03 -0.02
CA HIS A 92 -3.73 14.06 -1.48
C HIS A 92 -3.24 15.41 -2.00
N CYS A 93 -2.33 15.37 -2.97
CA CYS A 93 -1.82 16.54 -3.69
C CYS A 93 -1.30 17.65 -2.77
N HIS A 94 -0.56 17.30 -1.72
CA HIS A 94 0.01 18.28 -0.80
C HIS A 94 0.93 19.28 -1.53
N PRO A 95 0.72 20.60 -1.37
CA PRO A 95 1.37 21.62 -2.20
C PRO A 95 2.90 21.57 -2.13
N LYS A 96 3.48 21.42 -0.91
CA LYS A 96 4.95 21.33 -0.76
C LYS A 96 5.58 20.17 -1.55
N ILE A 97 4.89 19.02 -1.64
CA ILE A 97 5.38 17.85 -2.39
C ILE A 97 5.28 18.11 -3.89
N VAL A 98 4.12 18.63 -4.33
CA VAL A 98 3.86 18.93 -5.75
C VAL A 98 4.85 19.96 -6.27
N ASP A 99 5.17 20.99 -5.47
CA ASP A 99 6.11 22.03 -5.84
C ASP A 99 7.56 21.51 -5.88
N ALA A 100 7.94 20.64 -4.94
CA ALA A 100 9.25 19.95 -4.97
C ALA A 100 9.39 19.07 -6.23
N LEU A 101 8.34 18.31 -6.57
CA LEU A 101 8.32 17.48 -7.78
C LEU A 101 8.47 18.33 -9.04
N LYS A 102 7.66 19.40 -9.19
CA LYS A 102 7.72 20.31 -10.34
C LYS A 102 9.09 21.00 -10.46
N SER A 103 9.65 21.42 -9.33
CA SER A 103 10.97 22.07 -9.31
C SER A 103 12.11 21.14 -9.75
N GLN A 104 11.98 19.83 -9.49
CA GLN A 104 12.99 18.85 -9.87
C GLN A 104 12.78 18.31 -11.30
N VAL A 105 11.53 18.13 -11.75
CA VAL A 105 11.21 17.55 -13.06
C VAL A 105 11.73 18.40 -14.22
N ASP A 106 11.73 19.73 -14.06
CA ASP A 106 12.25 20.68 -15.05
C ASP A 106 13.79 20.71 -15.09
N LYS A 107 14.46 20.09 -14.11
CA LYS A 107 15.94 20.07 -13.99
C LYS A 107 16.52 18.75 -14.46
N LEU A 108 16.17 17.66 -13.80
CA LEU A 108 16.73 16.32 -14.06
C LEU A 108 15.92 15.24 -13.33
N THR A 109 15.52 14.19 -14.04
CA THR A 109 14.65 13.14 -13.50
C THR A 109 15.36 11.79 -13.31
N LEU A 110 16.21 11.37 -14.24
CA LEU A 110 16.84 10.05 -14.20
C LEU A 110 18.22 10.05 -14.84
N THR A 111 19.22 9.52 -14.12
CA THR A 111 20.61 9.41 -14.55
C THR A 111 21.14 7.97 -14.57
N SER A 112 20.33 6.99 -14.14
CA SER A 112 20.80 5.67 -13.68
C SER A 112 21.72 5.77 -12.45
N ARG A 113 22.35 4.67 -12.06
CA ARG A 113 23.41 4.64 -11.03
C ARG A 113 24.81 4.59 -11.61
N ALA A 114 24.94 4.65 -12.94
CA ALA A 114 26.24 4.76 -13.62
C ALA A 114 26.87 6.15 -13.45
N PHE A 115 26.04 7.16 -13.18
CA PHE A 115 26.48 8.54 -12.93
C PHE A 115 25.96 9.01 -11.57
N TYR A 116 26.73 9.87 -10.92
CA TYR A 116 26.23 10.60 -9.76
C TYR A 116 25.22 11.67 -10.21
N ASN A 117 24.30 12.00 -9.32
CA ASN A 117 23.48 13.20 -9.40
C ASN A 117 23.62 13.97 -8.08
N ASN A 118 23.25 15.25 -8.09
CA ASN A 118 23.46 16.15 -6.97
C ASN A 118 22.41 16.06 -5.84
N VAL A 119 21.36 15.25 -6.00
CA VAL A 119 20.23 15.17 -5.04
C VAL A 119 20.30 13.90 -4.19
N LEU A 120 20.78 12.79 -4.76
CA LEU A 120 20.75 11.49 -4.08
C LEU A 120 21.54 11.51 -2.75
N GLY A 121 22.73 12.11 -2.72
CA GLY A 121 23.55 12.17 -1.50
C GLY A 121 22.91 12.99 -0.38
N GLU A 122 22.22 14.08 -0.72
CA GLU A 122 21.47 14.92 0.24
C GLU A 122 20.32 14.12 0.88
N TYR A 123 19.56 13.39 0.06
CA TYR A 123 18.53 12.47 0.54
C TYR A 123 19.12 11.35 1.43
N GLU A 124 20.22 10.72 0.99
CA GLU A 124 20.88 9.65 1.75
C GLU A 124 21.33 10.15 3.13
N GLU A 125 21.93 11.34 3.20
CA GLU A 125 22.35 11.98 4.46
C GLU A 125 21.14 12.32 5.35
N TYR A 126 20.08 12.93 4.78
CA TYR A 126 18.90 13.31 5.54
C TYR A 126 18.23 12.10 6.20
N VAL A 127 17.92 11.06 5.43
CA VAL A 127 17.20 9.86 5.93
C VAL A 127 18.02 9.09 6.94
N THR A 128 19.33 8.97 6.72
CA THR A 128 20.21 8.25 7.66
C THR A 128 20.34 8.98 8.99
N LYS A 129 20.40 10.32 8.99
CA LYS A 129 20.37 11.11 10.23
C LYS A 129 19.03 11.02 10.93
N LEU A 130 17.92 11.16 10.20
CA LEU A 130 16.57 11.14 10.76
C LEU A 130 16.28 9.84 11.51
N PHE A 131 16.52 8.69 10.88
CA PHE A 131 16.28 7.38 11.51
C PHE A 131 17.49 6.81 12.26
N ASN A 132 18.57 7.59 12.33
CA ASN A 132 19.83 7.22 12.97
C ASN A 132 20.39 5.88 12.45
N TYR A 133 20.53 5.68 11.14
CA TYR A 133 21.20 4.51 10.53
C TYR A 133 22.46 4.93 9.79
N HIS A 134 23.43 4.02 9.63
CA HIS A 134 24.69 4.37 8.97
C HIS A 134 24.56 4.57 7.45
N LYS A 135 23.60 3.91 6.80
CA LYS A 135 23.41 3.87 5.34
C LYS A 135 21.94 3.64 5.00
N VAL A 136 21.54 4.13 3.84
CA VAL A 136 20.27 3.80 3.18
C VAL A 136 20.58 3.24 1.79
N LEU A 137 19.74 2.32 1.30
CA LEU A 137 19.83 1.79 -0.06
C LEU A 137 18.49 2.05 -0.78
N PRO A 138 18.39 3.11 -1.60
CA PRO A 138 17.13 3.49 -2.21
C PRO A 138 16.71 2.53 -3.33
N MET A 139 15.44 2.10 -3.29
CA MET A 139 14.76 1.26 -4.27
C MET A 139 13.45 1.96 -4.70
N ASN A 140 12.61 1.30 -5.51
CA ASN A 140 11.38 1.91 -6.03
C ASN A 140 10.12 1.37 -5.32
N THR A 141 10.04 0.06 -5.13
CA THR A 141 8.85 -0.61 -4.56
C THR A 141 9.13 -1.25 -3.21
N GLY A 142 8.06 -1.50 -2.44
CA GLY A 142 8.16 -2.26 -1.20
C GLY A 142 8.67 -3.69 -1.40
N VAL A 143 8.30 -4.34 -2.52
CA VAL A 143 8.80 -5.67 -2.88
C VAL A 143 10.30 -5.65 -3.10
N GLU A 144 10.81 -4.66 -3.84
CA GLU A 144 12.24 -4.48 -4.03
C GLU A 144 12.98 -4.23 -2.72
N ALA A 145 12.40 -3.46 -1.79
CA ALA A 145 12.97 -3.25 -0.46
C ALA A 145 13.08 -4.57 0.32
N GLY A 146 12.00 -5.37 0.36
CA GLY A 146 11.99 -6.69 1.01
C GLY A 146 12.98 -7.68 0.38
N GLU A 147 13.01 -7.78 -0.95
CA GLU A 147 13.99 -8.63 -1.65
C GLU A 147 15.43 -8.19 -1.38
N THR A 148 15.68 -6.88 -1.36
CA THR A 148 17.00 -6.30 -1.11
C THR A 148 17.45 -6.58 0.31
N ALA A 149 16.55 -6.47 1.29
CA ALA A 149 16.80 -6.84 2.67
C ALA A 149 17.14 -8.33 2.81
N CYS A 150 16.41 -9.19 2.09
CA CYS A 150 16.71 -10.62 2.05
C CYS A 150 18.10 -10.92 1.47
N LYS A 151 18.48 -10.23 0.38
CA LYS A 151 19.82 -10.35 -0.24
C LYS A 151 20.91 -9.85 0.71
N LEU A 152 20.69 -8.72 1.38
CA LEU A 152 21.61 -8.15 2.37
C LEU A 152 21.81 -9.11 3.55
N ALA A 153 20.72 -9.62 4.13
CA ALA A 153 20.75 -10.55 5.25
C ALA A 153 21.47 -11.86 4.90
N ARG A 154 21.18 -12.46 3.73
CA ARG A 154 21.89 -13.67 3.29
C ARG A 154 23.37 -13.40 3.08
N LYS A 155 23.74 -12.29 2.42
CA LYS A 155 25.14 -11.91 2.22
C LYS A 155 25.86 -11.76 3.56
N TRP A 156 25.28 -11.02 4.51
CA TRP A 156 25.79 -10.90 5.87
C TRP A 156 25.92 -12.27 6.56
N GLY A 157 24.91 -13.13 6.41
CA GLY A 157 24.92 -14.49 6.94
C GLY A 157 26.12 -15.30 6.44
N TYR A 158 26.46 -15.19 5.15
CA TYR A 158 27.61 -15.87 4.57
C TYR A 158 28.95 -15.24 4.97
N THR A 159 29.06 -13.91 4.95
CA THR A 159 30.36 -13.23 5.07
C THR A 159 30.73 -12.84 6.49
N VAL A 160 29.75 -12.71 7.39
CA VAL A 160 29.95 -12.27 8.78
C VAL A 160 29.59 -13.36 9.76
N LYS A 161 28.37 -13.93 9.69
CA LYS A 161 27.95 -15.00 10.60
C LYS A 161 28.62 -16.35 10.30
N GLY A 162 29.10 -16.55 9.07
CA GLY A 162 29.79 -17.78 8.66
C GLY A 162 28.86 -18.94 8.29
N ILE A 163 27.60 -18.64 7.92
CA ILE A 163 26.66 -19.66 7.44
C ILE A 163 27.21 -20.28 6.14
N PRO A 164 27.18 -21.63 5.98
CA PRO A 164 27.60 -22.25 4.73
C PRO A 164 26.85 -21.71 3.51
N LYS A 165 27.56 -21.60 2.38
CA LYS A 165 26.99 -21.07 1.14
C LYS A 165 25.69 -21.79 0.78
N TYR A 166 24.67 -21.01 0.39
CA TYR A 166 23.32 -21.50 0.05
C TYR A 166 22.52 -22.14 1.19
N LYS A 167 23.00 -22.08 2.45
CA LYS A 167 22.24 -22.58 3.62
C LYS A 167 21.52 -21.51 4.41
N ALA A 168 21.80 -20.22 4.17
CA ALA A 168 21.16 -19.12 4.89
C ALA A 168 19.64 -19.07 4.70
N LYS A 169 18.92 -19.08 5.82
CA LYS A 169 17.46 -18.99 5.92
C LYS A 169 17.04 -17.61 6.41
N ILE A 170 15.83 -17.22 6.05
CA ILE A 170 15.15 -16.04 6.58
C ILE A 170 13.83 -16.52 7.14
N VAL A 171 13.54 -16.15 8.37
CA VAL A 171 12.28 -16.47 9.04
C VAL A 171 11.36 -15.26 8.89
N PHE A 172 10.12 -15.50 8.49
CA PHE A 172 9.08 -14.48 8.39
C PHE A 172 8.03 -14.77 9.46
N ALA A 173 7.53 -13.72 10.12
CA ALA A 173 6.40 -13.85 11.02
C ALA A 173 5.15 -14.30 10.24
N GLY A 174 4.42 -15.31 10.74
CA GLY A 174 3.14 -15.74 10.18
C GLY A 174 1.99 -14.84 10.62
N SER A 175 0.81 -14.99 10.02
CA SER A 175 -0.37 -14.13 10.20
C SER A 175 -0.98 -14.09 11.61
N ALA A 176 -0.48 -14.92 12.53
CA ALA A 176 -0.93 -15.01 13.93
C ALA A 176 0.20 -14.65 14.92
N ALA A 177 1.33 -14.13 14.42
CA ALA A 177 2.46 -13.75 15.25
C ALA A 177 2.09 -12.56 16.16
N GLY A 178 2.47 -12.65 17.44
CA GLY A 178 2.23 -11.60 18.42
C GLY A 178 0.96 -11.72 19.27
N HIS A 179 0.25 -12.85 19.25
CA HIS A 179 -0.82 -13.14 20.22
C HIS A 179 -0.69 -14.54 20.83
N GLU A 180 -0.76 -14.65 22.17
CA GLU A 180 -0.91 -15.96 22.83
C GLU A 180 -2.38 -16.46 22.73
N PRO A 181 -2.65 -17.78 22.59
CA PRO A 181 -1.73 -18.92 22.57
C PRO A 181 -1.36 -19.36 21.14
N ALA A 182 -1.49 -18.50 20.12
CA ALA A 182 -1.21 -18.87 18.72
C ALA A 182 0.26 -19.31 18.49
N GLU A 183 1.11 -19.12 19.50
CA GLU A 183 2.51 -19.54 19.56
C GLU A 183 2.79 -20.73 20.50
N ALA A 184 1.79 -21.51 20.92
CA ALA A 184 1.90 -22.57 21.95
C ALA A 184 2.96 -23.66 21.68
N ASP A 185 3.50 -23.74 20.47
CA ASP A 185 4.61 -24.61 20.08
C ASP A 185 5.93 -23.85 19.80
N GLY A 186 6.15 -22.71 20.45
CA GLY A 186 7.39 -21.92 20.32
C GLY A 186 7.70 -21.44 18.89
N GLY A 187 6.67 -21.35 18.04
CA GLY A 187 6.69 -21.04 16.60
C GLY A 187 8.00 -20.53 15.99
N TRP A 188 8.08 -19.21 15.77
CA TRP A 188 9.24 -18.57 15.16
C TRP A 188 10.45 -18.56 16.11
N GLN A 189 10.23 -18.57 17.42
CA GLN A 189 11.30 -18.59 18.43
C GLN A 189 12.18 -19.85 18.32
N ARG A 190 11.57 -21.03 18.11
CA ARG A 190 12.28 -22.30 17.85
C ARG A 190 13.05 -22.23 16.54
N ALA A 191 12.51 -21.56 15.51
CA ALA A 191 13.18 -21.40 14.23
C ALA A 191 14.50 -20.61 14.35
N LEU A 192 14.56 -19.61 15.25
CA LEU A 192 15.78 -18.82 15.48
C LEU A 192 16.95 -19.61 16.08
N GLN A 193 16.69 -20.80 16.64
CA GLN A 193 17.73 -21.68 17.17
C GLN A 193 18.57 -22.36 16.07
N ASP A 194 18.08 -22.42 14.82
CA ASP A 194 18.86 -22.96 13.71
C ASP A 194 20.02 -22.02 13.37
N PRO A 195 21.29 -22.50 13.45
CA PRO A 195 22.47 -21.66 13.21
C PRO A 195 22.52 -21.08 11.79
N ASN A 196 21.74 -21.62 10.85
CA ASN A 196 21.66 -21.14 9.47
C ASN A 196 20.64 -20.01 9.28
N VAL A 197 19.93 -19.57 10.31
CA VAL A 197 19.05 -18.40 10.20
C VAL A 197 19.89 -17.12 10.18
N ALA A 198 19.74 -16.34 9.12
CA ALA A 198 20.44 -15.07 8.93
C ALA A 198 19.62 -13.87 9.42
N ALA A 199 18.29 -13.92 9.24
CA ALA A 199 17.39 -12.84 9.65
C ALA A 199 16.01 -13.34 10.05
N PHE A 200 15.35 -12.55 10.89
CA PHE A 200 13.93 -12.58 11.18
C PHE A 200 13.31 -11.29 10.65
N MET A 201 12.26 -11.40 9.84
CA MET A 201 11.56 -10.27 9.25
C MET A 201 10.10 -10.24 9.69
N VAL A 202 9.64 -9.10 10.19
CA VAL A 202 8.29 -8.94 10.73
C VAL A 202 7.80 -7.50 10.53
N GLU A 203 6.50 -7.36 10.25
CA GLU A 203 5.79 -6.09 10.34
C GLU A 203 5.47 -5.79 11.83
N PRO A 204 5.74 -4.59 12.36
CA PRO A 204 5.36 -4.24 13.74
C PRO A 204 3.87 -4.35 14.03
N ILE A 205 3.03 -4.15 13.01
CA ILE A 205 1.58 -4.40 13.01
C ILE A 205 1.29 -5.02 11.65
N GLN A 206 0.71 -6.23 11.61
CA GLN A 206 0.45 -6.89 10.33
C GLN A 206 -0.71 -6.21 9.60
N GLY A 207 -0.36 -5.46 8.57
CA GLY A 207 -1.29 -4.64 7.84
C GLY A 207 -2.20 -5.44 6.91
N GLU A 208 -1.60 -6.35 6.14
CA GLU A 208 -2.35 -7.15 5.17
C GLU A 208 -3.30 -8.12 5.85
N ALA A 209 -2.88 -8.77 6.94
CA ALA A 209 -3.71 -9.65 7.78
C ALA A 209 -4.88 -8.95 8.52
N GLY A 210 -5.05 -7.63 8.29
CA GLY A 210 -6.18 -6.87 8.80
C GLY A 210 -5.87 -6.09 10.06
N VAL A 211 -4.71 -5.45 10.13
CA VAL A 211 -4.29 -4.60 11.26
C VAL A 211 -4.23 -5.40 12.56
N VAL A 212 -3.43 -6.46 12.56
CA VAL A 212 -3.18 -7.27 13.77
C VAL A 212 -2.09 -6.57 14.59
N VAL A 213 -2.49 -5.99 15.72
CA VAL A 213 -1.60 -5.28 16.65
C VAL A 213 -1.07 -6.31 17.64
N PRO A 214 0.24 -6.58 17.70
CA PRO A 214 0.76 -7.59 18.61
C PRO A 214 0.61 -7.18 20.08
N ASP A 215 0.66 -8.16 20.97
CA ASP A 215 0.66 -7.96 22.42
C ASP A 215 1.88 -7.12 22.85
N PRO A 216 1.75 -6.25 23.87
CA PRO A 216 2.86 -5.42 24.34
C PRO A 216 4.09 -6.25 24.74
N GLY A 217 5.27 -5.84 24.26
CA GLY A 217 6.55 -6.50 24.54
C GLY A 217 6.91 -7.57 23.51
N TYR A 218 6.05 -7.86 22.53
CA TYR A 218 6.36 -8.78 21.44
C TYR A 218 7.62 -8.37 20.68
N LEU A 219 7.75 -7.09 20.31
CA LEU A 219 8.89 -6.61 19.50
C LEU A 219 10.17 -6.51 20.35
N VAL A 220 10.04 -6.25 21.65
CA VAL A 220 11.15 -6.39 22.61
C VAL A 220 11.66 -7.84 22.61
N GLY A 221 10.77 -8.82 22.76
CA GLY A 221 11.14 -10.24 22.73
C GLY A 221 11.76 -10.67 21.40
N VAL A 222 11.27 -10.17 20.27
CA VAL A 222 11.88 -10.37 18.95
C VAL A 222 13.32 -9.86 18.94
N ARG A 223 13.56 -8.64 19.44
CA ARG A 223 14.91 -8.05 19.49
C ARG A 223 15.84 -8.87 20.36
N GLU A 224 15.41 -9.26 21.56
CA GLU A 224 16.20 -10.06 22.50
C GLU A 224 16.61 -11.40 21.89
N LEU A 225 15.65 -12.14 21.33
CA LEU A 225 15.90 -13.45 20.72
C LEU A 225 16.78 -13.33 19.47
N CYS A 226 16.57 -12.32 18.63
CA CYS A 226 17.43 -12.08 17.47
C CYS A 226 18.87 -11.82 17.90
N THR A 227 19.08 -11.01 18.94
CA THR A 227 20.42 -10.75 19.50
C THR A 227 21.05 -12.02 20.05
N GLN A 228 20.31 -12.78 20.87
CA GLN A 228 20.78 -14.03 21.48
C GLN A 228 21.27 -15.04 20.44
N HIS A 229 20.58 -15.16 19.31
CA HIS A 229 20.88 -16.14 18.26
C HIS A 229 21.75 -15.59 17.11
N GLN A 230 22.27 -14.37 17.25
CA GLN A 230 22.99 -13.63 16.19
C GLN A 230 22.19 -13.65 14.87
N VAL A 231 20.91 -13.34 14.93
CA VAL A 231 20.01 -13.21 13.79
C VAL A 231 19.72 -11.72 13.58
N LEU A 232 19.76 -11.24 12.34
CA LEU A 232 19.39 -9.86 12.04
C LEU A 232 17.87 -9.67 12.22
N PHE A 233 17.48 -8.65 12.97
CA PHE A 233 16.09 -8.21 13.06
C PHE A 233 15.79 -7.20 11.95
N ILE A 234 14.88 -7.56 11.04
CA ILE A 234 14.37 -6.70 9.97
C ILE A 234 12.94 -6.28 10.31
N ALA A 235 12.72 -4.98 10.54
CA ALA A 235 11.39 -4.41 10.70
C ALA A 235 10.85 -3.93 9.35
N ASP A 236 9.74 -4.52 8.91
CA ASP A 236 9.01 -4.04 7.73
C ASP A 236 8.06 -2.90 8.16
N GLU A 237 8.50 -1.67 7.94
CA GLU A 237 7.76 -0.44 8.28
C GLU A 237 7.16 0.21 7.03
N ILE A 238 7.02 -0.52 5.93
CA ILE A 238 6.50 0.01 4.65
C ILE A 238 5.08 0.57 4.84
N GLN A 239 4.23 -0.09 5.65
CA GLN A 239 2.89 0.41 5.97
C GLN A 239 2.80 1.12 7.32
N THR A 240 3.49 0.62 8.34
CA THR A 240 3.32 1.06 9.73
C THR A 240 4.14 2.30 10.10
N GLY A 241 5.21 2.56 9.34
CA GLY A 241 6.10 3.68 9.59
C GLY A 241 5.55 5.01 9.08
N LEU A 242 6.42 6.01 9.15
CA LEU A 242 6.20 7.37 8.66
C LEU A 242 4.95 7.99 9.27
N ALA A 243 4.93 8.07 10.61
CA ALA A 243 3.88 8.67 11.43
C ALA A 243 2.55 7.91 11.51
N ARG A 244 2.29 6.92 10.64
CA ARG A 244 1.00 6.24 10.52
C ARG A 244 0.43 5.75 11.86
N THR A 245 1.29 5.16 12.70
CA THR A 245 0.91 4.56 13.98
C THR A 245 1.06 5.49 15.18
N GLY A 246 1.33 6.78 14.97
CA GLY A 246 1.52 7.76 16.04
C GLY A 246 2.99 7.99 16.46
N ARG A 247 3.93 7.36 15.75
CA ARG A 247 5.40 7.51 15.91
C ARG A 247 6.04 7.50 14.52
N TRP A 248 7.29 7.96 14.42
CA TRP A 248 8.05 7.92 13.17
C TRP A 248 8.15 6.51 12.61
N LEU A 249 8.51 5.54 13.45
CA LEU A 249 8.43 4.11 13.16
C LEU A 249 7.53 3.45 14.21
N ALA A 250 6.72 2.47 13.82
CA ALA A 250 5.87 1.76 14.76
C ALA A 250 6.67 1.01 15.83
N ILE A 251 7.89 0.56 15.50
CA ILE A 251 8.84 -0.07 16.42
C ILE A 251 9.24 0.85 17.59
N ASP A 252 9.15 2.17 17.40
CA ASP A 252 9.49 3.16 18.43
C ASP A 252 8.51 3.13 19.62
N HIS A 253 7.30 2.59 19.43
CA HIS A 253 6.36 2.39 20.54
C HIS A 253 6.89 1.47 21.64
N GLU A 254 7.81 0.56 21.29
CA GLU A 254 8.46 -0.34 22.25
C GLU A 254 9.92 0.05 22.52
N ASN A 255 10.40 1.20 22.01
CA ASN A 255 11.79 1.64 22.08
C ASN A 255 12.79 0.59 21.57
N VAL A 256 12.40 -0.18 20.55
CA VAL A 256 13.22 -1.24 19.97
C VAL A 256 13.93 -0.73 18.73
N ARG A 257 15.20 -1.11 18.58
CA ARG A 257 15.99 -0.81 17.39
C ARG A 257 16.24 -2.06 16.55
N PRO A 258 15.64 -2.17 15.35
CA PRO A 258 15.95 -3.26 14.42
C PRO A 258 17.32 -3.06 13.76
N ASP A 259 17.87 -4.13 13.20
CA ASP A 259 19.14 -4.09 12.48
C ASP A 259 18.96 -3.51 11.07
N ILE A 260 17.79 -3.73 10.46
CA ILE A 260 17.38 -3.22 9.15
C ILE A 260 15.92 -2.74 9.24
N VAL A 261 15.62 -1.58 8.65
CA VAL A 261 14.25 -1.06 8.49
C VAL A 261 13.90 -0.98 7.01
N LEU A 262 12.69 -1.38 6.65
CA LEU A 262 12.15 -1.19 5.31
C LEU A 262 11.16 -0.02 5.33
N LEU A 263 11.34 0.94 4.42
CA LEU A 263 10.43 2.07 4.23
C LEU A 263 9.92 2.09 2.78
N GLY A 264 8.71 2.60 2.59
CA GLY A 264 8.08 2.73 1.29
C GLY A 264 6.81 3.58 1.40
N LYS A 265 5.87 3.40 0.47
CA LYS A 265 4.54 4.06 0.49
C LYS A 265 4.64 5.56 0.75
N ALA A 266 4.34 6.03 1.97
CA ALA A 266 4.37 7.44 2.35
C ALA A 266 5.75 8.11 2.25
N LEU A 267 6.82 7.35 1.99
CA LEU A 267 8.16 7.87 1.77
C LEU A 267 8.21 8.93 0.66
N SER A 268 7.45 8.72 -0.42
CA SER A 268 7.35 9.68 -1.53
C SER A 268 6.36 10.81 -1.28
N GLY A 269 5.57 10.74 -0.20
CA GLY A 269 4.67 11.80 0.25
C GLY A 269 5.39 12.96 0.95
N GLY A 270 6.72 13.01 0.92
CA GLY A 270 7.52 14.03 1.60
C GLY A 270 7.79 13.67 3.06
N LEU A 271 9.02 13.23 3.33
CA LEU A 271 9.53 13.06 4.70
C LEU A 271 9.68 14.41 5.41
N TYR A 272 10.39 15.31 4.74
CA TYR A 272 10.54 16.72 5.10
C TYR A 272 10.22 17.54 3.85
N PRO A 273 9.52 18.67 3.96
CA PRO A 273 9.07 19.40 5.16
C PRO A 273 7.63 19.09 5.63
N VAL A 274 7.07 17.90 5.37
CA VAL A 274 5.64 17.64 5.66
C VAL A 274 5.41 16.84 6.94
N LEU A 275 5.95 15.61 7.06
CA LEU A 275 5.70 14.78 8.25
C LEU A 275 6.22 15.44 9.55
N GLU A 276 7.42 16.05 9.47
CA GLU A 276 8.07 16.69 10.63
C GLU A 276 7.45 18.05 10.97
N GLU A 277 7.36 19.00 10.04
CA GLU A 277 6.87 20.36 10.35
C GLU A 277 5.39 20.39 10.75
N GLU A 278 4.59 19.44 10.27
CA GLU A 278 3.15 19.37 10.55
C GLU A 278 2.82 18.45 11.73
N ASN A 279 3.83 17.91 12.44
CA ASN A 279 3.66 17.04 13.62
C ASN A 279 2.67 15.89 13.37
N LEU A 280 2.82 15.21 12.22
CA LEU A 280 1.84 14.22 11.76
C LEU A 280 1.86 12.95 12.62
N ALA A 281 2.94 12.65 13.34
CA ALA A 281 2.98 11.54 14.28
C ALA A 281 2.10 11.82 15.50
N GLU A 282 2.24 13.00 16.09
CA GLU A 282 1.43 13.47 17.21
C GLU A 282 -0.04 13.54 16.83
N ASN A 283 -0.35 14.07 15.64
CA ASN A 283 -1.73 14.12 15.16
C ASN A 283 -2.31 12.73 14.92
N ALA A 284 -1.55 11.81 14.32
CA ALA A 284 -1.98 10.43 14.10
C ALA A 284 -2.27 9.69 15.42
N GLU A 285 -1.45 9.92 16.45
CA GLU A 285 -1.70 9.38 17.79
C GLU A 285 -3.02 9.94 18.36
N LYS A 286 -3.17 11.27 18.39
CA LYS A 286 -4.34 11.94 18.95
C LYS A 286 -5.62 11.54 18.22
N MET A 287 -5.66 11.68 16.89
CA MET A 287 -6.84 11.37 16.07
C MET A 287 -7.16 9.87 16.09
N GLY A 288 -6.13 9.03 16.14
CA GLY A 288 -6.28 7.58 16.28
C GLY A 288 -7.02 7.16 17.54
N ILE A 289 -6.71 7.79 18.68
CA ILE A 289 -7.40 7.53 19.96
C ILE A 289 -8.88 7.94 19.84
N ILE A 290 -9.17 9.12 19.30
CA ILE A 290 -10.55 9.60 19.13
C ILE A 290 -11.35 8.66 18.24
N LEU A 291 -10.80 8.33 17.06
CA LEU A 291 -11.44 7.41 16.12
C LEU A 291 -11.74 6.05 16.76
N ARG A 292 -10.76 5.42 17.44
CA ARG A 292 -10.99 4.12 18.09
C ARG A 292 -12.03 4.21 19.21
N ASN A 293 -12.02 5.27 20.01
CA ASN A 293 -12.99 5.46 21.08
C ASN A 293 -14.43 5.55 20.55
N GLU A 294 -14.63 6.19 19.41
CA GLU A 294 -15.95 6.23 18.77
C GLU A 294 -16.32 4.90 18.09
N LEU A 295 -15.37 4.26 17.39
CA LEU A 295 -15.61 2.95 16.77
C LEU A 295 -15.99 1.88 17.80
N MET A 296 -15.44 1.93 19.02
CA MET A 296 -15.78 1.00 20.11
C MET A 296 -17.22 1.14 20.62
N LYS A 297 -17.92 2.23 20.28
CA LYS A 297 -19.34 2.43 20.64
C LYS A 297 -20.30 1.82 19.61
N LEU A 298 -19.79 1.32 18.49
CA LEU A 298 -20.60 0.67 17.46
C LEU A 298 -21.27 -0.61 18.02
N PRO A 299 -22.45 -0.99 17.50
CA PRO A 299 -23.20 -2.15 17.97
C PRO A 299 -22.40 -3.45 17.84
N SER A 300 -22.21 -4.18 18.95
CA SER A 300 -21.31 -5.34 19.03
C SER A 300 -21.86 -6.63 18.38
N ASP A 301 -23.15 -6.63 18.08
CA ASP A 301 -23.80 -7.62 17.23
C ASP A 301 -23.39 -7.49 15.76
N VAL A 302 -23.04 -6.27 15.29
CA VAL A 302 -22.51 -6.03 13.94
C VAL A 302 -20.97 -5.94 13.93
N VAL A 303 -20.37 -5.26 14.90
CA VAL A 303 -18.92 -5.02 14.97
C VAL A 303 -18.32 -5.81 16.13
N THR A 304 -17.59 -6.89 15.82
CA THR A 304 -17.10 -7.82 16.87
C THR A 304 -15.78 -7.38 17.49
N THR A 305 -14.99 -6.57 16.78
CA THR A 305 -13.66 -6.15 17.23
C THR A 305 -13.31 -4.81 16.62
N VAL A 306 -12.69 -3.94 17.42
CA VAL A 306 -12.05 -2.69 17.00
C VAL A 306 -10.59 -2.76 17.44
N ARG A 307 -9.66 -2.50 16.53
CA ARG A 307 -8.22 -2.54 16.82
C ARG A 307 -7.44 -1.56 15.96
N GLY A 308 -6.24 -1.20 16.41
CA GLY A 308 -5.34 -0.33 15.67
C GLY A 308 -4.40 0.47 16.55
N LYS A 309 -3.51 1.23 15.90
CA LYS A 309 -2.55 2.13 16.53
C LYS A 309 -2.39 3.37 15.67
N GLY A 310 -2.32 4.56 16.27
CA GLY A 310 -2.43 5.83 15.53
C GLY A 310 -3.64 5.82 14.58
N LEU A 311 -3.45 6.26 13.34
CA LEU A 311 -4.46 6.22 12.29
C LEU A 311 -4.38 4.97 11.40
N LEU A 312 -3.85 3.85 11.90
CA LEU A 312 -3.98 2.53 11.28
C LEU A 312 -4.97 1.71 12.10
N ASN A 313 -6.24 1.72 11.70
CA ASN A 313 -7.32 1.08 12.46
C ASN A 313 -8.13 0.13 11.57
N ALA A 314 -8.80 -0.83 12.21
CA ALA A 314 -9.72 -1.72 11.55
C ALA A 314 -10.88 -2.13 12.48
N ILE A 315 -11.99 -2.48 11.86
CA ILE A 315 -13.12 -3.16 12.51
C ILE A 315 -13.33 -4.54 11.88
N VAL A 316 -13.88 -5.47 12.65
CA VAL A 316 -14.32 -6.79 12.16
C VAL A 316 -15.84 -6.80 12.13
N ILE A 317 -16.40 -7.16 10.97
CA ILE A 317 -17.83 -7.26 10.74
C ILE A 317 -18.28 -8.69 11.04
N ARG A 318 -19.35 -8.85 11.83
CA ARG A 318 -20.05 -10.11 11.96
C ARG A 318 -20.84 -10.38 10.68
N GLU A 319 -20.35 -11.31 9.87
CA GLU A 319 -21.05 -11.67 8.63
C GLU A 319 -22.39 -12.36 8.94
N THR A 320 -23.43 -11.87 8.27
CA THR A 320 -24.77 -12.47 8.21
C THR A 320 -25.20 -12.56 6.74
N LYS A 321 -26.39 -13.11 6.48
CA LYS A 321 -26.94 -13.13 5.12
C LYS A 321 -27.10 -11.71 4.55
N ASP A 322 -27.43 -10.74 5.40
CA ASP A 322 -27.80 -9.38 5.01
C ASP A 322 -26.67 -8.37 5.23
N CYS A 323 -25.69 -8.67 6.09
CA CYS A 323 -24.53 -7.83 6.39
C CYS A 323 -23.21 -8.56 6.10
N ASP A 324 -22.37 -7.97 5.25
CA ASP A 324 -20.98 -8.38 5.05
C ASP A 324 -20.11 -7.13 4.85
N ALA A 325 -18.80 -7.25 5.01
CA ALA A 325 -17.91 -6.09 4.97
C ALA A 325 -17.90 -5.38 3.61
N TRP A 326 -18.18 -6.09 2.52
CA TRP A 326 -18.30 -5.50 1.18
C TRP A 326 -19.54 -4.63 1.08
N LYS A 327 -20.71 -5.11 1.50
CA LYS A 327 -21.96 -4.34 1.55
C LYS A 327 -21.82 -3.12 2.46
N VAL A 328 -21.16 -3.26 3.61
CA VAL A 328 -20.86 -2.13 4.50
C VAL A 328 -20.01 -1.10 3.75
N CYS A 329 -18.95 -1.49 3.05
CA CYS A 329 -18.13 -0.56 2.26
C CYS A 329 -18.88 0.11 1.11
N LEU A 330 -19.78 -0.60 0.42
CA LEU A 330 -20.66 -0.01 -0.59
C LEU A 330 -21.57 1.06 0.03
N ARG A 331 -22.14 0.79 1.21
CA ARG A 331 -22.98 1.77 1.91
C ARG A 331 -22.18 2.95 2.47
N LEU A 332 -20.95 2.73 2.94
CA LEU A 332 -20.03 3.79 3.35
C LEU A 332 -19.75 4.73 2.16
N ARG A 333 -19.45 4.16 0.98
CA ARG A 333 -19.27 4.93 -0.26
C ARG A 333 -20.50 5.79 -0.53
N ASP A 334 -21.69 5.18 -0.52
CA ASP A 334 -22.94 5.91 -0.80
C ASP A 334 -23.21 7.05 0.20
N ASN A 335 -22.70 6.92 1.44
CA ASN A 335 -22.77 7.95 2.47
C ASN A 335 -21.57 8.93 2.47
N GLY A 336 -20.61 8.82 1.54
CA GLY A 336 -19.52 9.77 1.39
C GLY A 336 -18.18 9.39 2.05
N LEU A 337 -17.94 8.10 2.35
CA LEU A 337 -16.67 7.62 2.91
C LEU A 337 -16.16 6.39 2.16
N LEU A 338 -14.90 6.41 1.73
CA LEU A 338 -14.27 5.30 1.03
C LEU A 338 -13.38 4.49 1.96
N ALA A 339 -13.76 3.24 2.16
CA ALA A 339 -12.96 2.20 2.82
C ALA A 339 -13.02 0.92 1.98
N LYS A 340 -12.11 -0.03 2.26
CA LYS A 340 -12.09 -1.31 1.54
C LYS A 340 -11.89 -2.46 2.53
N PRO A 341 -12.60 -3.59 2.35
CA PRO A 341 -12.35 -4.74 3.19
C PRO A 341 -11.06 -5.47 2.80
N THR A 342 -10.56 -6.25 3.75
CA THR A 342 -9.46 -7.20 3.61
C THR A 342 -9.85 -8.51 4.28
N HIS A 343 -9.34 -9.64 3.77
CA HIS A 343 -9.56 -10.96 4.36
C HIS A 343 -11.05 -11.34 4.60
N GLY A 344 -11.97 -10.77 3.83
CA GLY A 344 -13.41 -11.03 3.94
C GLY A 344 -14.11 -10.00 4.82
N ASP A 345 -13.97 -10.13 6.13
CA ASP A 345 -14.80 -9.49 7.15
C ASP A 345 -14.19 -8.24 7.82
N ILE A 346 -12.94 -7.88 7.48
CA ILE A 346 -12.22 -6.78 8.13
C ILE A 346 -12.28 -5.52 7.27
N ILE A 347 -12.70 -4.39 7.84
CA ILE A 347 -12.69 -3.08 7.16
C ILE A 347 -11.58 -2.21 7.75
N ARG A 348 -10.69 -1.69 6.90
CA ARG A 348 -9.63 -0.76 7.32
C ARG A 348 -10.14 0.68 7.32
N PHE A 349 -9.74 1.42 8.35
CA PHE A 349 -9.93 2.85 8.51
C PHE A 349 -8.57 3.51 8.73
N ALA A 350 -7.99 3.99 7.63
CA ALA A 350 -6.68 4.62 7.59
C ALA A 350 -6.72 5.92 6.75
N PRO A 351 -7.26 7.03 7.29
CA PRO A 351 -7.31 8.31 6.60
C PRO A 351 -5.93 8.99 6.52
N PRO A 352 -5.74 10.02 5.68
CA PRO A 352 -4.52 10.82 5.72
C PRO A 352 -4.33 11.46 7.09
N LEU A 353 -3.07 11.63 7.51
CA LEU A 353 -2.71 12.05 8.86
C LEU A 353 -2.94 13.53 9.11
N VAL A 354 -3.25 14.31 8.07
CA VAL A 354 -3.63 15.73 8.16
C VAL A 354 -5.08 15.94 8.61
N ILE A 355 -5.83 14.85 8.86
CA ILE A 355 -7.23 14.89 9.33
C ILE A 355 -7.33 15.56 10.71
N LYS A 356 -8.37 16.35 10.90
CA LYS A 356 -8.67 17.08 12.13
C LYS A 356 -9.76 16.38 12.95
N GLU A 357 -9.93 16.87 14.17
CA GLU A 357 -10.87 16.30 15.13
C GLU A 357 -12.33 16.39 14.67
N ASP A 358 -12.76 17.55 14.17
CA ASP A 358 -14.08 17.77 13.60
C ASP A 358 -14.34 16.86 12.38
N GLU A 359 -13.33 16.69 11.53
CA GLU A 359 -13.36 15.80 10.36
C GLU A 359 -13.44 14.32 10.75
N ILE A 360 -12.77 13.90 11.83
CA ILE A 360 -12.90 12.55 12.40
C ILE A 360 -14.33 12.33 12.91
N LEU A 361 -14.90 13.30 13.62
CA LEU A 361 -16.25 13.18 14.16
C LEU A 361 -17.31 13.10 13.05
N GLU A 362 -17.19 13.91 12.00
CA GLU A 362 -18.05 13.83 10.81
C GLU A 362 -17.94 12.45 10.13
N ALA A 363 -16.72 11.94 9.95
CA ALA A 363 -16.51 10.61 9.38
C ALA A 363 -17.08 9.49 10.27
N VAL A 364 -16.97 9.62 11.59
CA VAL A 364 -17.57 8.70 12.57
C VAL A 364 -19.09 8.71 12.47
N GLU A 365 -19.74 9.85 12.30
CA GLU A 365 -21.18 9.93 12.08
C GLU A 365 -21.61 9.15 10.84
N ILE A 366 -20.86 9.26 9.75
CA ILE A 366 -21.07 8.47 8.52
C ILE A 366 -20.92 6.97 8.79
N ILE A 367 -19.88 6.57 9.53
CA ILE A 367 -19.63 5.16 9.88
C ILE A 367 -20.77 4.63 10.75
N ASN A 368 -21.15 5.35 11.79
CA ASN A 368 -22.21 4.96 12.71
C ASN A 368 -23.55 4.82 12.00
N LYS A 369 -23.95 5.83 11.22
CA LYS A 369 -25.16 5.78 10.38
C LYS A 369 -25.16 4.58 9.44
N THR A 370 -24.01 4.25 8.87
CA THR A 370 -23.87 3.12 7.95
C THR A 370 -24.03 1.79 8.69
N ILE A 371 -23.33 1.61 9.81
CA ILE A 371 -23.37 0.37 10.60
C ILE A 371 -24.77 0.13 11.17
N LEU A 372 -25.45 1.17 11.69
CA LEU A 372 -26.83 1.08 12.21
C LEU A 372 -27.90 0.77 11.14
N SER A 373 -27.52 0.75 9.86
CA SER A 373 -28.43 0.41 8.76
C SER A 373 -28.43 -1.08 8.38
N PHE A 374 -27.59 -1.88 9.05
CA PHE A 374 -27.53 -3.34 9.00
C PHE A 374 -27.97 -3.91 10.34
#